data_AF-A0A133YTL6-F1
#
_entry.id   AF-A0A133YTL6-F1
#
_cell.length_a   1.000
_cell.length_b   1.000
_cell.length_c   1.000
_cell.angle_alpha   90.00
_cell.angle_beta   90.00
_cell.angle_gamma   90.00
#
_symmetry.space_group_name_H-M   'P 1'
#
loop_
_entity.id
_entity.type
_entity.pdbx_description
1 polymer ?
#
loop_
_entity_poly.entity_id
_entity_poly.type
_entity_poly.pdbx_seq_one_letter_code
_entity_poly.pdbx_strand_id
1 'polypeptide(L)' 'MKIEKTTKIGQLLKEYPQVKDFLINLNCEYKNLENEELFSMMKDIATVEMVAVKGGYTFEQLKEKIENFLKNN' A
#
# COMPACT_ATOMS: atom_id res chain seq x y z
N MET A 1 10.70 8.77 -2.44
CA MET A 1 10.34 8.10 -3.71
C MET A 1 9.07 8.68 -4.30
N LYS A 2 8.91 8.66 -5.64
CA LYS A 2 7.65 9.03 -6.31
C LYS A 2 6.75 7.80 -6.40
N ILE A 3 5.53 7.88 -5.86
CA ILE A 3 4.55 6.79 -5.91
C ILE A 3 3.84 6.84 -7.27
N GLU A 4 3.93 5.75 -8.02
CA GLU A 4 3.31 5.57 -9.34
C GLU A 4 2.37 4.34 -9.35
N LYS A 5 1.48 4.25 -10.34
CA LYS A 5 0.49 3.16 -10.43
C LYS A 5 1.12 1.77 -10.43
N THR A 6 2.27 1.65 -11.09
CA THR A 6 3.04 0.42 -11.28
C THR A 6 4.02 0.14 -10.14
N THR A 7 4.18 1.09 -9.20
CA THR A 7 5.01 0.90 -8.02
C THR A 7 4.57 -0.36 -7.29
N LYS A 8 5.53 -1.24 -6.97
CA LYS A 8 5.27 -2.46 -6.21
C LYS A 8 5.04 -2.14 -4.74
N ILE A 9 4.06 -2.81 -4.13
CA ILE A 9 3.75 -2.61 -2.71
C ILE A 9 4.94 -2.98 -1.82
N GLY A 10 5.70 -4.01 -2.20
CA GLY A 10 6.94 -4.40 -1.52
C GLY A 10 7.99 -3.30 -1.53
N GLN A 11 8.14 -2.61 -2.65
CA GLN A 11 9.07 -1.48 -2.75
C GLN A 11 8.61 -0.31 -1.88
N LEU A 12 7.32 0.02 -1.90
CA LEU A 12 6.76 1.08 -1.07
C LEU A 12 6.98 0.80 0.42
N LEU A 13 6.65 -0.41 0.87
CA LEU A 13 6.76 -0.79 2.28
C LEU A 13 8.21 -1.02 2.74
N LYS A 14 9.13 -1.29 1.81
CA LYS A 14 10.56 -1.31 2.10
C LYS A 14 11.10 0.09 2.43
N GLU A 15 10.65 1.11 1.69
CA GLU A 15 11.03 2.50 1.94
C GLU A 15 10.26 3.11 3.12
N TYR A 16 8.99 2.76 3.25
CA TYR A 16 8.08 3.31 4.26
C TYR A 16 7.35 2.18 5.00
N PRO A 17 8.02 1.46 5.91
CA PRO A 17 7.41 0.34 6.64
C PRO A 17 6.17 0.74 7.43
N GLN A 18 6.10 1.98 7.94
CA GLN A 18 4.95 2.52 8.65
C GLN A 18 3.68 2.61 7.80
N VAL A 19 3.80 2.63 6.47
CA VAL A 19 2.64 2.64 5.56
C VAL A 19 1.88 1.31 5.63
N LYS A 20 2.53 0.22 6.06
CA LYS A 20 1.88 -1.09 6.20
C LYS A 20 0.72 -1.01 7.19
N ASP A 21 1.02 -0.58 8.41
CA ASP A 21 0.01 -0.41 9.48
C ASP A 21 -1.05 0.62 9.10
N PHE A 22 -0.66 1.69 8.42
CA PHE A 22 -1.62 2.67 7.90
C PHE A 22 -2.62 2.03 6.92
N LEU A 23 -2.14 1.25 5.95
CA LEU A 23 -3.01 0.57 5.00
C LEU A 23 -3.95 -0.39 5.74
N ILE A 24 -3.44 -1.24 6.63
CA ILE A 24 -4.27 -2.19 7.39
C ILE A 24 -5.40 -1.48 8.16
N ASN A 25 -5.10 -0.34 8.78
CA ASN A 25 -6.09 0.47 9.50
C ASN A 25 -7.03 1.25 8.57
N LEU A 26 -6.61 1.55 7.35
CA LEU A 26 -7.40 2.32 6.38
C LEU A 26 -8.61 1.52 5.86
N ASN A 27 -8.44 0.23 5.58
CA ASN A 27 -9.50 -0.63 5.07
C ASN A 27 -9.26 -2.10 5.46
N CYS A 28 -10.31 -2.80 5.90
CA CYS A 28 -10.24 -4.21 6.30
C CYS A 28 -9.79 -5.16 5.18
N GLU A 29 -9.97 -4.81 3.90
CA GLU A 29 -9.50 -5.60 2.75
C GLU A 29 -7.96 -5.73 2.71
N TYR A 30 -7.27 -4.79 3.36
CA TYR A 30 -5.82 -4.74 3.46
C TYR A 30 -5.23 -5.61 4.55
N LYS A 31 -6.05 -6.30 5.37
CA LYS A 31 -5.57 -7.30 6.36
C LYS A 31 -4.71 -8.40 5.76
N ASN A 32 -4.88 -8.68 4.46
CA ASN A 32 -4.02 -9.61 3.74
C ASN A 32 -2.53 -9.18 3.68
N LEU A 33 -2.24 -7.89 3.91
CA LEU A 33 -0.87 -7.39 4.06
C LEU A 33 -0.24 -7.78 5.40
N GLU A 34 -1.03 -8.12 6.43
CA GLU A 34 -0.52 -8.64 7.72
C GLU A 34 -0.01 -10.06 7.60
N ASN A 35 -0.62 -10.87 6.72
CA ASN A 35 -0.18 -12.23 6.48
C ASN A 35 1.18 -12.23 5.75
N GLU A 36 2.24 -12.59 6.46
CA GLU A 36 3.61 -12.55 5.97
C GLU A 36 3.85 -13.45 4.75
N GLU A 37 3.24 -14.64 4.71
CA GLU A 37 3.38 -15.56 3.58
C GLU A 37 2.74 -14.98 2.31
N LEU A 38 1.48 -14.53 2.41
CA LEU A 38 0.77 -13.89 1.29
C LEU A 38 1.47 -12.61 0.84
N PHE A 39 1.91 -11.78 1.79
CA PHE A 39 2.65 -10.58 1.48
C PHE A 39 3.96 -10.89 0.77
N SER A 40 4.75 -11.86 1.25
CA SER A 40 6.04 -12.21 0.63
C SER A 40 5.89 -12.68 -0.82
N MET A 41 4.81 -13.40 -1.14
CA MET A 41 4.50 -13.83 -2.51
C MET A 41 4.02 -12.66 -3.39
N MET A 42 3.21 -11.75 -2.84
CA MET A 42 2.59 -10.68 -3.61
C MET A 42 3.38 -9.37 -3.65
N LYS A 43 4.37 -9.16 -2.78
CA LYS A 43 5.05 -7.87 -2.60
C LYS A 43 5.70 -7.35 -3.89
N ASP A 44 6.17 -8.25 -4.74
CA ASP A 44 6.81 -7.94 -6.04
C ASP A 44 5.82 -7.98 -7.22
N ILE A 45 4.59 -8.45 -6.98
CA ILE A 45 3.53 -8.59 -7.98
C ILE A 45 2.53 -7.44 -7.86
N ALA A 46 1.95 -7.27 -6.67
CA ALA A 46 0.93 -6.28 -6.36
C ALA A 46 1.47 -4.86 -6.50
N THR A 47 0.78 -4.06 -7.32
CA THR A 47 1.08 -2.65 -7.48
C THR A 47 0.22 -1.78 -6.58
N VAL A 48 0.61 -0.52 -6.37
CA VAL A 48 -0.20 0.45 -5.62
C VAL A 48 -1.60 0.60 -6.22
N GLU A 49 -1.74 0.54 -7.55
CA GLU A 49 -3.05 0.56 -8.21
C GLU A 49 -3.90 -0.67 -7.87
N MET A 50 -3.32 -1.88 -7.87
CA MET A 50 -4.04 -3.10 -7.47
C MET A 50 -4.50 -3.03 -6.02
N VAL A 51 -3.66 -2.51 -5.12
CA VAL A 51 -4.03 -2.29 -3.72
C VAL A 51 -5.16 -1.27 -3.65
N ALA A 52 -5.08 -0.13 -4.35
CA ALA A 52 -6.14 0.86 -4.36
C ALA A 52 -7.49 0.25 -4.77
N VAL A 53 -7.52 -0.47 -5.90
CA VAL A 53 -8.73 -1.13 -6.40
C VAL A 53 -9.29 -2.13 -5.37
N LYS A 54 -8.42 -2.91 -4.72
CA LYS A 54 -8.84 -3.87 -3.71
C LYS A 54 -9.52 -3.21 -2.50
N GLY A 55 -9.09 -2.02 -2.11
CA GLY A 55 -9.76 -1.24 -1.05
C GLY A 55 -10.91 -0.35 -1.53
N GLY A 56 -11.32 -0.45 -2.79
CA GLY A 56 -12.39 0.37 -3.36
C GLY A 56 -12.00 1.82 -3.64
N TYR A 57 -10.71 2.09 -3.83
CA TYR A 57 -10.18 3.42 -4.15
C TYR A 57 -9.62 3.49 -5.58
N THR A 58 -9.54 4.71 -6.11
CA THR A 58 -8.67 4.98 -7.25
C THR A 58 -7.22 5.08 -6.79
N PHE A 59 -6.29 4.88 -7.72
CA PHE A 59 -4.86 5.09 -7.46
C PHE A 59 -4.58 6.47 -6.86
N GLU A 60 -5.19 7.53 -7.40
CA GLU A 60 -4.95 8.90 -6.94
C GLU A 60 -5.43 9.11 -5.51
N GLN A 61 -6.59 8.55 -5.15
CA GLN A 61 -7.12 8.60 -3.79
C GLN A 61 -6.20 7.88 -2.79
N LEU A 62 -5.74 6.67 -3.13
CA LEU A 62 -4.85 5.93 -2.24
C LEU A 62 -3.49 6.63 -2.12
N LYS A 63 -2.95 7.12 -3.24
CA LYS A 63 -1.69 7.88 -3.26
C LYS A 63 -1.78 9.10 -2.36
N GLU A 64 -2.81 9.92 -2.51
CA GLU A 64 -3.00 11.12 -1.69
C GLU A 64 -3.08 10.77 -0.21
N LYS A 65 -3.80 9.71 0.16
CA LYS A 65 -3.88 9.22 1.55
C LYS A 65 -2.52 8.81 2.10
N ILE A 66 -1.72 8.07 1.33
CA ILE A 66 -0.37 7.65 1.73
C ILE A 66 0.55 8.88 1.85
N GLU A 67 0.54 9.78 0.87
CA GLU A 67 1.37 11.00 0.90
C GLU A 67 1.00 11.91 2.07
N ASN A 68 -0.30 12.05 2.38
CA ASN A 68 -0.76 12.79 3.54
C ASN A 68 -0.34 12.12 4.85
N PHE A 69 -0.41 10.79 4.94
CA PHE A 69 0.09 10.06 6.11
C PHE A 69 1.60 10.28 6.32
N LEU A 70 2.39 10.19 5.25
CA LEU A 70 3.84 10.40 5.27
C LEU A 70 4.27 11.84 5.56
N LYS A 71 3.43 12.85 5.27
CA LYS A 71 3.70 14.25 5.63
C LYS A 71 3.42 14.56 7.09
N ASN A 72 2.56 13.78 7.73
CA ASN A 72 2.09 13.99 9.10
C ASN A 72 2.81 13.10 10.14
N ASN A 73 3.76 12.26 9.72
CA ASN A 73 4.58 11.37 10.55
C ASN A 73 6.05 11.50 10.16
#